data_AF-A0A220U4P6-F1
#
_entry.id   AF-A0A220U4P6-F1
#
_cell.length_a   1.000
_cell.length_b   1.000
_cell.length_c   1.000
_cell.angle_alpha   90.00
_cell.angle_beta   90.00
_cell.angle_gamma   90.00
#
_symmetry.space_group_name_H-M   'P 1'
#
loop_
_entity.id
_entity.type
_entity.pdbx_description
1 polymer ?
#
loop_
_entity_poly.entity_id
_entity_poly.type
_entity_poly.pdbx_seq_one_letter_code
_entity_poly.pdbx_strand_id
1 'polypeptide(L)'
;MNRLNNEHGAALVLTLFIVTIMLLFILTLSYQVINTTKQVTTVEKNMDAEHLAKMGVEYYYQWVKHEHVQSPSKNIEEIITALQGMTDKEIIIDQERRFLLMNAKIDGSNLIKITCKGIAFGNDVIETNEIKLVDH
;
A
#
# COMPACT_ATOMS: atom_id res chain seq x y z
N MET A 1 4.88 25.08 -71.43
CA MET A 1 5.21 26.02 -70.34
C MET A 1 4.03 26.02 -69.36
N ASN A 2 4.29 26.03 -68.04
CA ASN A 2 3.34 25.90 -66.89
C ASN A 2 3.23 24.50 -66.24
N ARG A 3 4.32 24.03 -65.60
CA ARG A 3 4.31 22.88 -64.66
C ARG A 3 4.90 23.21 -63.28
N LEU A 4 5.04 24.48 -62.90
CA LEU A 4 5.70 24.91 -61.65
C LEU A 4 4.74 25.33 -60.52
N ASN A 5 3.42 25.14 -60.67
CA ASN A 5 2.44 25.69 -59.71
C ASN A 5 1.87 24.70 -58.67
N ASN A 6 2.35 23.45 -58.57
CA ASN A 6 1.79 22.46 -57.63
C ASN A 6 2.81 21.87 -56.62
N GLU A 7 4.10 22.20 -56.73
CA GLU A 7 5.13 21.70 -55.81
C GLU A 7 5.06 22.38 -54.44
N HIS A 8 4.68 23.66 -54.40
CA HIS A 8 4.47 24.39 -53.15
C HIS A 8 3.31 23.84 -52.32
N GLY A 9 2.20 23.44 -52.97
CA GLY A 9 1.07 22.81 -52.29
C GLY A 9 1.42 21.42 -51.75
N ALA A 10 2.15 20.62 -52.53
CA ALA A 10 2.64 19.31 -52.09
C ALA A 10 3.60 19.41 -50.90
N ALA A 11 4.51 20.40 -50.91
CA ALA A 11 5.41 20.65 -49.79
C ALA A 11 4.66 21.07 -48.52
N LEU A 12 3.62 21.91 -48.63
CA LEU A 12 2.80 22.33 -47.49
C LEU A 12 1.98 21.17 -46.90
N VAL A 13 1.45 20.29 -47.74
CA VAL A 13 0.75 19.08 -47.27
C VAL A 13 1.71 18.13 -46.56
N LEU A 14 2.92 17.96 -47.09
CA LEU A 14 3.95 17.13 -46.47
C LEU A 14 4.35 17.66 -45.10
N THR A 15 4.60 18.96 -44.96
CA THR A 15 4.97 19.57 -43.67
C THR A 15 3.82 19.49 -42.68
N LEU A 16 2.58 19.76 -43.11
CA LEU A 16 1.40 19.62 -42.26
C LEU A 16 1.22 18.18 -41.78
N PHE A 17 1.44 17.19 -42.66
CA PHE A 17 1.39 15.78 -42.30
C PHE A 17 2.45 15.40 -41.26
N ILE A 18 3.70 15.87 -41.45
CA ILE A 18 4.79 15.64 -40.49
C ILE A 18 4.46 16.28 -39.14
N VAL A 19 3.99 17.53 -39.12
CA VAL A 19 3.60 18.23 -37.89
C VAL A 19 2.44 17.51 -37.21
N THR A 20 1.47 17.01 -37.97
CA THR A 20 0.32 16.28 -37.43
C THR A 20 0.77 14.97 -36.78
N ILE A 21 1.64 14.21 -37.44
CA ILE A 21 2.23 12.99 -36.88
C ILE A 21 3.00 13.31 -35.60
N MET A 22 3.83 14.35 -35.63
CA MET A 22 4.60 14.79 -34.45
C MET A 22 3.66 15.15 -33.29
N LEU A 23 2.55 15.82 -33.56
CA LEU A 23 1.56 16.19 -32.55
C LEU A 23 0.85 14.96 -31.97
N LEU A 24 0.51 13.97 -32.80
CA LEU A 24 -0.06 12.69 -32.34
C LEU A 24 0.90 11.92 -31.42
N PHE A 25 2.20 11.93 -31.74
CA PHE A 25 3.20 11.32 -30.87
C PHE A 25 3.31 12.03 -29.52
N ILE A 26 3.37 13.36 -29.52
CA ILE A 26 3.42 14.15 -28.27
C ILE A 26 2.19 13.88 -27.40
N LEU A 27 0.99 13.82 -28.01
CA LEU A 27 -0.25 13.53 -27.30
C LEU A 27 -0.22 12.14 -26.65
N THR A 28 0.23 11.14 -27.42
CA THR A 28 0.28 9.75 -26.97
C THR A 28 1.28 9.57 -25.83
N LEU A 29 2.47 10.17 -25.94
CA LEU A 29 3.48 10.15 -24.88
C LEU A 29 2.99 10.86 -23.62
N SER A 30 2.32 12.02 -23.77
CA SER A 30 1.75 12.75 -22.63
C SER A 30 0.69 11.93 -21.92
N TYR A 31 -0.19 11.26 -22.68
CA TYR A 31 -1.21 10.37 -22.13
C TYR A 31 -0.60 9.19 -21.37
N GLN A 32 0.46 8.58 -21.91
CA GLN A 32 1.19 7.50 -21.23
C GLN A 32 1.79 7.98 -19.91
N VAL A 33 2.48 9.12 -19.90
CA VAL A 33 3.09 9.67 -18.67
C VAL A 33 2.03 9.90 -17.59
N ILE A 34 0.91 10.55 -17.93
CA ILE A 34 -0.16 10.83 -16.97
C ILE A 34 -0.71 9.54 -16.36
N ASN A 35 -0.94 8.52 -17.18
CA ASN A 35 -1.48 7.25 -16.71
C ASN A 35 -0.49 6.47 -15.85
N THR A 36 0.79 6.44 -16.25
CA THR A 36 1.85 5.80 -15.47
C THR A 36 2.01 6.48 -14.11
N THR A 37 2.03 7.81 -14.05
CA THR A 37 2.11 8.55 -12.79
C THR A 37 0.95 8.22 -11.87
N LYS A 38 -0.29 8.18 -12.40
CA LYS A 38 -1.46 7.77 -11.60
C LYS A 38 -1.31 6.37 -11.04
N GLN A 39 -0.85 5.42 -11.84
CA GLN A 39 -0.63 4.04 -11.41
C GLN A 39 0.44 3.94 -10.33
N VAL A 40 1.57 4.63 -10.50
CA VAL A 40 2.66 4.67 -9.52
C VAL A 40 2.15 5.19 -8.18
N THR A 41 1.44 6.33 -8.17
CA THR A 41 0.88 6.89 -6.93
C THR A 41 -0.12 5.93 -6.25
N THR A 42 -0.96 5.24 -7.01
CA THR A 42 -1.87 4.24 -6.42
C THR A 42 -1.11 3.07 -5.81
N VAL A 43 -0.07 2.57 -6.49
CA VAL A 43 0.77 1.48 -5.99
C VAL A 43 1.53 1.91 -4.74
N GLU A 44 2.11 3.10 -4.72
CA GLU A 44 2.81 3.66 -3.54
C GLU A 44 1.88 3.77 -2.33
N LYS A 45 0.65 4.29 -2.51
CA LYS A 45 -0.33 4.38 -1.42
C LYS A 45 -0.74 3.01 -0.87
N ASN A 46 -0.90 2.02 -1.75
CA ASN A 46 -1.21 0.65 -1.33
C ASN A 46 -0.04 0.02 -0.58
N MET A 47 1.18 0.21 -1.09
CA MET A 47 2.40 -0.29 -0.44
C MET A 47 2.59 0.35 0.94
N ASP A 48 2.31 1.64 1.08
CA ASP A 48 2.33 2.31 2.38
C ASP A 48 1.29 1.71 3.35
N ALA A 49 0.06 1.46 2.89
CA ALA A 49 -0.96 0.80 3.72
C ALA A 49 -0.55 -0.63 4.13
N GLU A 50 0.07 -1.39 3.22
CA GLU A 50 0.62 -2.71 3.50
C GLU A 50 1.75 -2.66 4.53
N HIS A 51 2.68 -1.72 4.39
CA HIS A 51 3.76 -1.51 5.36
C HIS A 51 3.21 -1.10 6.74
N LEU A 52 2.18 -0.26 6.80
CA LEU A 52 1.51 0.08 8.05
C LEU A 52 0.85 -1.15 8.70
N ALA A 53 0.19 -1.99 7.91
CA ALA A 53 -0.43 -3.21 8.41
C ALA A 53 0.61 -4.18 8.99
N LYS A 54 1.73 -4.39 8.27
CA LYS A 54 2.87 -5.19 8.73
C LYS A 54 3.52 -4.63 9.99
N MET A 55 3.70 -3.32 10.05
CA MET A 55 4.23 -2.65 11.24
C MET A 55 3.27 -2.78 12.43
N GLY A 56 1.96 -2.71 12.21
CA GLY A 56 0.97 -2.95 13.25
C GLY A 56 1.08 -4.35 13.83
N VAL A 57 1.16 -5.37 12.97
CA VAL A 57 1.41 -6.76 13.40
C VAL A 57 2.68 -6.86 14.24
N GLU A 58 3.79 -6.27 13.76
CA GLU A 58 5.08 -6.30 14.47
C GLU A 58 5.01 -5.58 15.82
N TYR A 59 4.30 -4.45 15.89
CA TYR A 59 4.10 -3.71 17.14
C TYR A 59 3.41 -4.56 18.21
N TYR A 60 2.28 -5.21 17.86
CA TYR A 60 1.59 -6.09 18.80
C TYR A 60 2.36 -7.37 19.09
N TYR A 61 3.12 -7.88 18.12
CA TYR A 61 4.04 -9.01 18.35
C TYR A 61 5.09 -8.68 19.42
N GLN A 62 5.78 -7.54 19.29
CA GLN A 62 6.77 -7.11 20.27
C GLN A 62 6.14 -6.85 21.63
N TRP A 63 4.92 -6.30 21.66
CA TRP A 63 4.16 -6.11 22.90
C TRP A 63 3.85 -7.44 23.60
N VAL A 64 3.35 -8.43 22.86
CA VAL A 64 3.08 -9.79 23.37
C VAL A 64 4.35 -10.43 23.91
N LYS A 65 5.45 -10.34 23.15
CA LYS A 65 6.74 -10.91 23.55
C LYS A 65 7.27 -10.25 24.83
N HIS A 66 7.15 -8.93 24.94
CA HIS A 66 7.55 -8.19 26.13
C HIS A 66 6.72 -8.59 27.36
N GLU A 67 5.38 -8.68 27.23
CA GLU A 67 4.49 -9.12 28.31
C GLU A 67 4.80 -10.57 28.75
N HIS A 68 5.04 -11.47 27.79
CA HIS A 68 5.37 -12.86 28.09
C HIS A 68 6.73 -12.99 28.82
N VAL A 69 7.73 -12.19 28.45
CA VAL A 69 9.05 -12.17 29.10
C VAL A 69 8.99 -11.56 30.50
N GLN A 70 8.23 -10.48 30.71
CA GLN A 70 8.15 -9.82 32.01
C GLN A 70 7.23 -10.53 33.01
N SER A 71 6.29 -11.36 32.53
CA SER A 71 5.37 -12.10 33.36
C SER A 71 5.15 -13.51 32.79
N PRO A 72 6.16 -14.40 32.86
CA PRO A 72 6.08 -15.75 32.30
C PRO A 72 5.00 -16.63 32.97
N SER A 73 4.46 -16.18 34.11
CA SER A 73 3.33 -16.82 34.79
C SER A 73 1.94 -16.39 34.26
N LYS A 74 1.85 -15.36 33.41
CA LYS A 74 0.58 -14.98 32.78
C LYS A 74 0.20 -16.05 31.75
N ASN A 75 -0.99 -16.60 31.91
CA ASN A 75 -1.54 -17.56 30.95
C ASN A 75 -1.73 -16.87 29.59
N ILE A 76 -1.54 -17.59 28.48
CA ILE A 76 -1.67 -17.05 27.10
C ILE A 76 -3.06 -16.42 26.88
N GLU A 77 -4.07 -16.98 27.56
CA GLU A 77 -5.45 -16.47 27.57
C GLU A 77 -5.56 -15.05 28.14
N GLU A 78 -4.76 -14.68 29.15
CA GLU A 78 -4.76 -13.33 29.73
C GLU A 78 -4.15 -12.31 28.77
N ILE A 79 -3.06 -12.70 28.08
CA ILE A 79 -2.40 -11.86 27.06
C ILE A 79 -3.37 -11.56 25.91
N ILE A 80 -4.15 -12.56 25.50
CA ILE A 80 -5.13 -12.40 24.42
C ILE A 80 -6.34 -11.61 24.86
N THR A 81 -6.79 -11.78 26.10
CA THR A 81 -7.84 -10.92 26.66
C THR A 81 -7.39 -9.45 26.66
N ALA A 82 -6.12 -9.20 27.00
CA ALA A 82 -5.55 -7.86 26.93
C ALA A 82 -5.44 -7.32 25.49
N LEU A 83 -5.02 -8.14 24.52
CA LEU A 83 -5.04 -7.77 23.09
C LEU A 83 -6.46 -7.50 22.59
N GLN A 84 -7.43 -8.33 22.98
CA GLN A 84 -8.83 -8.15 22.60
C GLN A 84 -9.39 -6.84 23.15
N GLY A 85 -8.97 -6.42 24.35
CA GLY A 85 -9.28 -5.10 24.90
C GLY A 85 -8.63 -3.92 24.14
N MET A 86 -7.64 -4.19 23.29
CA MET A 86 -7.00 -3.21 22.39
C MET A 86 -7.54 -3.27 20.96
N THR A 87 -8.48 -4.16 20.68
CA THR A 87 -9.17 -4.22 19.38
C THR A 87 -9.87 -2.90 19.12
N ASP A 88 -9.85 -2.44 17.87
CA ASP A 88 -10.43 -1.16 17.43
C ASP A 88 -9.73 0.09 17.98
N LYS A 89 -8.63 -0.05 18.73
CA LYS A 89 -7.79 1.10 19.09
C LYS A 89 -6.92 1.48 17.90
N GLU A 90 -7.21 2.64 17.31
CA GLU A 90 -6.39 3.21 16.25
C GLU A 90 -5.10 3.79 16.83
N ILE A 91 -3.96 3.35 16.29
CA ILE A 91 -2.66 3.97 16.51
C ILE A 91 -2.41 4.90 15.33
N ILE A 92 -2.45 6.20 15.62
CA ILE A 92 -2.22 7.28 14.65
C ILE A 92 -0.73 7.57 14.61
N ILE A 93 -0.13 7.43 13.43
CA ILE A 93 1.28 7.80 13.20
C ILE A 93 1.34 9.25 12.72
N ASP A 94 0.47 9.62 11.78
CA ASP A 94 0.28 10.98 11.29
C ASP A 94 -1.17 11.19 10.79
N GLN A 95 -1.45 12.32 10.15
CA GLN A 95 -2.80 12.70 9.70
C GLN A 95 -3.43 11.71 8.72
N GLU A 96 -2.64 10.99 7.92
CA GLU A 96 -3.11 10.13 6.85
C GLU A 96 -2.70 8.65 7.02
N ARG A 97 -1.85 8.36 8.01
CA ARG A 97 -1.30 7.03 8.31
C ARG A 97 -1.69 6.58 9.71
N ARG A 98 -2.42 5.47 9.76
CA ARG A 98 -2.80 4.82 11.02
C ARG A 98 -2.88 3.31 10.83
N PHE A 99 -2.80 2.57 11.93
CA PHE A 99 -3.10 1.15 11.93
C PHE A 99 -3.95 0.79 13.15
N LEU A 100 -4.67 -0.32 13.06
CA LEU A 100 -5.53 -0.81 14.12
C LEU A 100 -5.47 -2.33 14.22
N LEU A 101 -5.59 -2.84 15.44
CA LEU A 101 -5.77 -4.26 15.70
C LEU A 101 -7.23 -4.61 15.41
N MET A 102 -7.45 -5.53 14.47
CA MET A 102 -8.78 -6.03 14.15
C MET A 102 -9.13 -7.29 14.94
N ASN A 103 -8.13 -8.15 15.16
CA ASN A 103 -8.37 -9.41 15.84
C ASN A 103 -7.09 -9.99 16.43
N ALA A 104 -7.23 -10.66 17.56
CA ALA A 104 -6.20 -11.52 18.14
C ALA A 104 -6.86 -12.82 18.63
N LYS A 105 -6.38 -13.97 18.13
CA LYS A 105 -6.90 -15.30 18.49
C LYS A 105 -5.79 -16.30 18.77
N ILE A 106 -6.11 -17.32 19.56
CA ILE A 106 -5.27 -18.51 19.70
C ILE A 106 -5.51 -19.43 18.50
N ASP A 107 -4.45 -19.89 17.85
CA ASP A 107 -4.48 -20.87 16.76
C ASP A 107 -3.65 -22.12 17.13
N GLY A 108 -3.94 -22.71 18.29
CA GLY A 108 -3.20 -23.85 18.88
C GLY A 108 -2.46 -23.48 20.19
N SER A 109 -1.88 -24.47 20.87
CA SER A 109 -1.41 -24.33 22.26
C SER A 109 -0.52 -23.12 22.53
N ASN A 110 0.34 -22.72 21.58
CA ASN A 110 1.28 -21.58 21.71
C ASN A 110 1.29 -20.66 20.46
N LEU A 111 0.21 -20.64 19.68
CA LEU A 111 0.14 -19.83 18.46
C LEU A 111 -0.87 -18.69 18.64
N ILE A 112 -0.43 -17.45 18.45
CA ILE A 112 -1.27 -16.26 18.48
C ILE A 112 -1.36 -15.68 17.07
N LYS A 113 -2.58 -15.65 16.53
CA LYS A 113 -2.89 -15.03 15.25
C LYS A 113 -3.30 -13.59 15.46
N ILE A 114 -2.53 -12.65 14.91
CA ILE A 114 -2.79 -11.21 15.00
C ILE A 114 -3.18 -10.71 13.62
N THR A 115 -4.33 -10.05 13.54
CA THR A 115 -4.82 -9.38 12.32
C THR A 115 -4.82 -7.87 12.56
N CYS A 116 -4.07 -7.14 11.75
CA CYS A 116 -4.01 -5.69 11.77
C CYS A 116 -4.46 -5.09 10.43
N LYS A 117 -5.05 -3.90 10.50
CA LYS A 117 -5.42 -3.11 9.34
C LYS A 117 -4.55 -1.86 9.29
N GLY A 118 -3.80 -1.69 8.22
CA GLY A 118 -3.07 -0.47 7.91
C GLY A 118 -3.91 0.43 7.00
N ILE A 119 -3.93 1.72 7.30
CA ILE A 119 -4.67 2.73 6.53
C ILE A 119 -3.70 3.84 6.16
N ALA A 120 -3.49 4.05 4.86
CA ALA A 120 -2.66 5.13 4.31
C ALA A 120 -3.39 5.83 3.17
N PHE A 121 -3.48 7.16 3.21
CA PHE A 121 -4.01 7.98 2.11
C PHE A 121 -5.42 7.55 1.60
N GLY A 122 -6.26 7.02 2.50
CA GLY A 122 -7.61 6.54 2.19
C GLY A 122 -7.67 5.09 1.68
N ASN A 123 -6.53 4.42 1.48
CA ASN A 123 -6.46 2.99 1.17
C ASN A 123 -6.28 2.19 2.45
N ASP A 124 -6.88 1.00 2.49
CA ASP A 124 -6.77 0.08 3.59
C ASP A 124 -6.30 -1.31 3.16
N VAL A 125 -5.39 -1.88 3.95
CA VAL A 125 -4.84 -3.22 3.75
C VAL A 125 -4.94 -3.97 5.07
N ILE A 126 -5.35 -5.23 5.01
CA ILE A 126 -5.44 -6.11 6.17
C ILE A 126 -4.32 -7.14 6.06
N GLU A 127 -3.51 -7.23 7.09
CA GLU A 127 -2.45 -8.22 7.23
C GLU A 127 -2.73 -9.10 8.44
N THR A 128 -2.41 -10.39 8.30
CA THR A 128 -2.54 -11.36 9.38
C THR A 128 -1.26 -12.16 9.49
N ASN A 129 -0.74 -12.29 10.71
CA ASN A 129 0.43 -13.11 10.96
C ASN A 129 0.23 -13.99 12.20
N GLU A 130 0.94 -15.11 12.21
CA GLU A 130 0.89 -16.12 13.27
C GLU A 130 2.19 -16.09 14.06
N ILE A 131 2.04 -16.02 15.38
CA ILE A 131 3.14 -15.88 16.32
C ILE A 131 3.25 -17.16 17.11
N LYS A 132 4.40 -17.84 17.00
CA LYS A 132 4.74 -18.96 17.88
C LYS A 132 5.44 -18.44 19.13
N LEU A 133 4.82 -18.60 20.29
CA LEU A 133 5.48 -18.39 21.57
C LEU A 133 6.42 -19.58 21.82
N VAL A 134 7.72 -19.30 21.93
CA VAL A 134 8.73 -20.31 22.25
C VAL A 134 8.81 -20.40 23.77
N ASP A 135 8.44 -21.55 24.33
CA ASP A 135 8.66 -21.84 25.74
C ASP A 135 10.16 -21.87 26.00
N HIS A 136 10.62 -21.06 26.96
CA HIS A 136 11.98 -21.12 27.49
C HIS A 136 12.05 -22.04 28.70
#